data_AF-A0A350QQD9-F1
#
_entry.id   AF-A0A350QQD9-F1
#
_cell.length_a   1.000
_cell.length_b   1.000
_cell.length_c   1.000
_cell.angle_alpha   90.00
_cell.angle_beta   90.00
_cell.angle_gamma   90.00
#
_symmetry.space_group_name_H-M   'P 1'
#
loop_
_entity.id
_entity.type
_entity.pdbx_description
1 polymer ?
#
loop_
_entity_poly.entity_id
_entity_poly.type
_entity_poly.pdbx_seq_one_letter_code
_entity_poly.pdbx_strand_id
1 'polypeptide(L)'
;MEVSASLEKALDGMTSGAVVLCASFHHARNIEAVAGILNDTLTPQALIGGTARSVFTDQSTESDRCGLCAFVLAGDGIQARSCALDWSSGPAELTTSSQWRELLHTGAGHAGVFLLADPFSSAPEPILSAMDEARLGALGGGLLSGSTLPGGNLMVAGERIINSGMVGIGFGGEFSCHSVMSNGCRPIGKPMVITEVRGDLIVTLGGRPAAEVARESMLALDETQRARFAHGLRIG
;
A
#
# COMPACT_ATOMS: atom_id res chain seq x y z
N MET A 1 -5.11 -9.40 21.49
CA MET A 1 -4.45 -10.18 22.54
C MET A 1 -3.56 -11.28 21.97
N GLU A 2 -4.08 -12.19 21.12
CA GLU A 2 -3.22 -13.26 20.55
C GLU A 2 -2.11 -12.72 19.64
N VAL A 3 -2.41 -11.75 18.76
CA VAL A 3 -1.42 -11.15 17.85
C VAL A 3 -0.33 -10.39 18.60
N SER A 4 -0.69 -9.59 19.62
CA SER A 4 0.29 -8.84 20.41
C SER A 4 1.21 -9.77 21.22
N ALA A 5 0.65 -10.79 21.88
CA ALA A 5 1.45 -11.77 22.64
C ALA A 5 2.36 -12.61 21.73
N SER A 6 1.87 -12.98 20.53
CA SER A 6 2.68 -13.72 19.56
C SER A 6 3.86 -12.90 19.05
N LEU A 7 3.64 -11.60 18.80
CA LEU A 7 4.70 -10.68 18.38
C LEU A 7 5.69 -10.37 19.51
N GLU A 8 5.21 -10.11 20.72
CA GLU A 8 6.07 -9.89 21.89
C GLU A 8 7.01 -11.07 22.10
N LYS A 9 6.48 -12.30 22.00
CA LYS A 9 7.28 -13.52 22.06
C LYS A 9 8.28 -13.63 20.91
N ALA A 10 7.88 -13.25 19.69
CA ALA A 10 8.76 -13.30 18.52
C ALA A 10 9.88 -12.25 18.56
N LEU A 11 9.64 -11.10 19.22
CA LEU A 11 10.65 -10.07 19.41
C LEU A 11 11.76 -10.50 20.37
N ASP A 12 11.46 -11.36 21.35
CA ASP A 12 12.43 -11.91 22.31
C ASP A 12 13.33 -10.82 22.94
N GLY A 13 12.72 -9.69 23.31
CA GLY A 13 13.41 -8.53 23.91
C GLY A 13 14.03 -7.53 22.92
N MET A 14 13.94 -7.77 21.59
CA MET A 14 14.39 -6.79 20.58
C MET A 14 13.53 -5.52 20.59
N THR A 15 14.17 -4.38 20.33
CA THR A 15 13.49 -3.09 20.16
C THR A 15 12.52 -3.13 18.97
N SER A 16 11.25 -2.84 19.23
CA SER A 16 10.22 -2.71 18.18
C SER A 16 10.38 -1.37 17.45
N GLY A 17 10.82 -1.41 16.20
CA GLY A 17 10.99 -0.21 15.38
C GLY A 17 9.66 0.24 14.79
N ALA A 18 9.13 -0.57 13.87
CA ALA A 18 7.91 -0.25 13.13
C ALA A 18 6.91 -1.41 13.13
N VAL A 19 5.63 -1.11 13.29
CA VAL A 19 4.53 -2.08 13.20
C VAL A 19 3.59 -1.69 12.06
N VAL A 20 3.28 -2.65 11.19
CA VAL A 20 2.25 -2.52 10.16
C VAL A 20 1.10 -3.47 10.49
N LEU A 21 -0.04 -2.90 10.86
CA LEU A 21 -1.27 -3.61 11.20
C LEU A 21 -2.21 -3.68 9.98
N CYS A 22 -2.61 -4.88 9.57
CA CYS A 22 -3.69 -5.07 8.60
C CYS A 22 -4.84 -5.79 9.28
N ALA A 23 -6.04 -5.23 9.19
CA ALA A 23 -7.26 -5.85 9.68
C ALA A 23 -8.23 -6.09 8.53
N SER A 24 -8.80 -7.28 8.43
CA SER A 24 -9.95 -7.48 7.54
C SER A 24 -11.11 -6.58 7.98
N PHE A 25 -12.00 -6.21 7.04
CA PHE A 25 -13.15 -5.34 7.31
C PHE A 25 -14.00 -5.77 8.53
N HIS A 26 -14.12 -7.08 8.78
CA HIS A 26 -14.87 -7.62 9.91
C HIS A 26 -14.35 -7.15 11.28
N HIS A 27 -13.07 -6.76 11.35
CA HIS A 27 -12.43 -6.23 12.55
C HIS A 27 -12.30 -4.70 12.56
N ALA A 28 -12.90 -3.98 11.60
CA ALA A 28 -12.83 -2.52 11.53
C ALA A 28 -13.29 -1.85 12.84
N ARG A 29 -14.36 -2.36 13.48
CA ARG A 29 -14.85 -1.82 14.76
C ARG A 29 -13.87 -1.97 15.93
N ASN A 30 -12.93 -2.90 15.84
CA ASN A 30 -11.99 -3.21 16.90
C ASN A 30 -10.56 -2.74 16.56
N ILE A 31 -10.34 -2.12 15.38
CA ILE A 31 -8.99 -1.79 14.91
C ILE A 31 -8.29 -0.81 15.87
N GLU A 32 -9.03 0.14 16.42
CA GLU A 32 -8.53 1.10 17.42
C GLU A 32 -8.09 0.39 18.70
N ALA A 33 -8.93 -0.48 19.25
CA ALA A 33 -8.60 -1.26 20.44
C ALA A 33 -7.38 -2.16 20.21
N VAL A 34 -7.26 -2.76 19.01
CA VAL A 34 -6.10 -3.60 18.69
C VAL A 34 -4.83 -2.77 18.51
N ALA A 35 -4.91 -1.60 17.86
CA ALA A 35 -3.79 -0.68 17.75
C ALA A 35 -3.30 -0.21 19.13
N GLY A 36 -4.22 0.13 20.03
CA GLY A 36 -3.90 0.47 21.42
C GLY A 36 -3.15 -0.66 22.12
N ILE A 37 -3.67 -1.89 22.06
CA ILE A 37 -2.98 -3.06 22.64
C ILE A 37 -1.57 -3.26 22.05
N LEU A 38 -1.39 -3.08 20.74
CA LEU A 38 -0.08 -3.21 20.09
C LEU A 38 0.88 -2.11 20.52
N ASN A 39 0.41 -0.85 20.64
CA ASN A 39 1.23 0.24 21.15
C ASN A 39 1.66 -0.01 22.60
N ASP A 40 0.73 -0.46 23.46
CA ASP A 40 1.02 -0.72 24.87
C ASP A 40 1.96 -1.91 25.07
N THR A 41 1.77 -2.98 24.30
CA THR A 41 2.53 -4.24 24.47
C THR A 41 3.92 -4.14 23.85
N LEU A 42 4.03 -3.61 22.62
CA LEU A 42 5.28 -3.62 21.86
C LEU A 42 6.05 -2.31 21.97
N THR A 43 5.41 -1.23 22.42
CA THR A 43 5.98 0.12 22.50
C THR A 43 6.78 0.52 21.25
N PRO A 44 6.21 0.39 20.04
CA PRO A 44 6.94 0.63 18.80
C PRO A 44 7.23 2.12 18.60
N GLN A 45 8.34 2.45 17.92
CA GLN A 45 8.60 3.84 17.54
C GLN A 45 7.58 4.38 16.52
N ALA A 46 7.06 3.50 15.66
CA ALA A 46 6.01 3.81 14.72
C ALA A 46 5.02 2.65 14.57
N LEU A 47 3.73 2.97 14.59
CA LEU A 47 2.67 2.04 14.22
C LEU A 47 1.83 2.67 13.12
N ILE A 48 1.63 1.96 12.01
CA ILE A 48 0.57 2.28 11.07
C ILE A 48 -0.29 1.05 10.81
N GLY A 49 -1.46 1.26 10.23
CA GLY A 49 -2.25 0.17 9.74
C GLY A 49 -3.49 0.60 8.99
N GLY A 50 -4.27 -0.38 8.58
CA GLY A 50 -5.57 -0.10 8.01
C GLY A 50 -6.39 -1.34 7.68
N THR A 51 -7.59 -1.07 7.19
CA THR A 51 -8.53 -2.11 6.79
C THR A 51 -8.25 -2.61 5.38
N ALA A 52 -8.21 -3.92 5.22
CA ALA A 52 -8.05 -4.60 3.95
C ALA A 52 -9.21 -5.56 3.68
N ARG A 53 -9.36 -5.98 2.43
CA ARG A 53 -10.34 -7.03 2.06
C ARG A 53 -10.03 -8.37 2.74
N SER A 54 -8.75 -8.69 2.84
CA SER A 54 -8.22 -9.90 3.46
C SER A 54 -6.82 -9.63 3.98
N VAL A 55 -6.34 -10.48 4.88
CA VAL A 55 -4.99 -10.42 5.43
C VAL A 55 -4.24 -11.70 5.09
N PHE A 56 -2.92 -11.63 5.06
CA PHE A 56 -2.04 -12.77 4.87
C PHE A 56 -0.99 -12.77 5.97
N THR A 57 -0.63 -13.95 6.43
CA THR A 57 0.44 -14.18 7.40
C THR A 57 1.10 -15.51 7.08
N ASP A 58 2.25 -15.77 7.68
CA ASP A 58 2.98 -17.05 7.56
C ASP A 58 2.26 -18.22 8.26
N GLN A 59 1.29 -17.92 9.14
CA GLN A 59 0.43 -18.90 9.79
C GLN A 59 -0.78 -19.28 8.93
N SER A 60 -1.14 -20.57 8.93
CA SER A 60 -2.31 -21.04 8.20
C SER A 60 -3.59 -20.46 8.82
N THR A 61 -4.38 -19.75 8.02
CA THR A 61 -5.73 -19.34 8.42
C THR A 61 -6.64 -20.58 8.35
N GLU A 62 -6.74 -21.33 9.45
CA GLU A 62 -7.52 -22.58 9.49
C GLU A 62 -9.05 -22.38 9.39
N SER A 63 -9.56 -21.16 9.60
CA SER A 63 -10.98 -20.87 9.41
C SER A 63 -11.24 -19.39 9.25
N ASP A 64 -12.04 -19.07 8.24
CA ASP A 64 -12.53 -17.75 7.83
C ASP A 64 -11.53 -16.75 7.20
N ARG A 65 -12.03 -16.07 6.17
CA ARG A 65 -11.35 -14.97 5.46
C ARG A 65 -11.22 -13.69 6.31
N CYS A 66 -11.61 -13.78 7.58
CA CYS A 66 -11.63 -12.74 8.58
C CYS A 66 -10.42 -12.92 9.49
N GLY A 67 -9.52 -11.95 9.48
CA GLY A 67 -8.35 -12.00 10.34
C GLY A 67 -7.73 -10.64 10.57
N LEU A 68 -6.72 -10.65 11.42
CA LEU A 68 -5.86 -9.53 11.72
C LEU A 68 -4.42 -10.02 11.67
N CYS A 69 -3.56 -9.29 10.98
CA CYS A 69 -2.13 -9.55 11.00
C CYS A 69 -1.39 -8.26 11.39
N ALA A 70 -0.30 -8.41 12.13
CA ALA A 70 0.63 -7.33 12.36
C ALA A 70 2.03 -7.82 12.00
N PHE A 71 2.75 -6.99 11.25
CA PHE A 71 4.13 -7.23 10.84
C PHE A 71 5.03 -6.24 11.56
N VAL A 72 6.13 -6.73 12.14
CA VAL A 72 7.03 -5.90 12.94
C VAL A 72 8.42 -5.91 12.33
N LEU A 73 8.97 -4.71 12.18
CA LEU A 73 10.38 -4.50 11.90
C LEU A 73 11.09 -4.14 13.22
N ALA A 74 12.04 -4.98 13.63
CA ALA A 74 12.71 -4.88 14.93
C ALA A 74 14.25 -4.84 14.79
N GLY A 75 14.89 -4.16 15.73
CA GLY A 75 16.34 -4.00 15.78
C GLY A 75 16.76 -2.68 16.42
N ASP A 76 17.90 -2.68 17.10
CA ASP A 76 18.33 -1.54 17.94
C ASP A 76 18.78 -0.32 17.13
N GLY A 77 19.18 -0.52 15.87
CA GLY A 77 19.58 0.56 14.95
C GLY A 77 18.43 1.16 14.15
N ILE A 78 17.18 0.75 14.39
CA ILE A 78 16.03 1.18 13.60
C ILE A 78 15.45 2.48 14.17
N GLN A 79 15.23 3.45 13.27
CA GLN A 79 14.47 4.66 13.54
C GLN A 79 13.20 4.64 12.68
N ALA A 80 12.06 4.82 13.33
CA ALA A 80 10.80 4.91 12.62
C ALA A 80 9.91 6.03 13.18
N ARG A 81 9.16 6.68 12.31
CA ARG A 81 8.15 7.69 12.69
C ARG A 81 6.88 7.48 11.88
N SER A 82 5.75 7.30 12.57
CA SER A 82 4.44 7.26 11.93
C SER A 82 3.87 8.65 11.70
N CYS A 83 3.11 8.83 10.62
CA CYS A 83 2.35 10.03 10.34
C CYS A 83 0.92 9.72 9.87
N ALA A 84 0.03 10.69 10.04
CA ALA A 84 -1.34 10.66 9.51
C ALA A 84 -1.70 12.00 8.88
N LEU A 85 -2.22 11.93 7.65
CA LEU A 85 -2.80 13.05 6.92
C LEU A 85 -4.27 12.77 6.72
N ASP A 86 -5.09 13.57 7.39
CA ASP A 86 -6.54 13.46 7.37
C ASP A 86 -7.11 14.45 6.35
N TRP A 87 -7.89 13.96 5.39
CA TRP A 87 -8.55 14.77 4.36
C TRP A 87 -10.06 14.88 4.52
N SER A 88 -10.60 14.54 5.70
CA SER A 88 -12.03 14.66 6.01
C SER A 88 -12.54 16.11 5.90
N SER A 89 -11.68 17.10 6.13
CA SER A 89 -12.00 18.53 6.02
C SER A 89 -11.51 19.18 4.71
N GLY A 90 -11.06 18.37 3.74
CA GLY A 90 -10.40 18.82 2.50
C GLY A 90 -8.95 18.33 2.40
N PRO A 91 -8.30 18.45 1.22
CA PRO A 91 -6.92 17.98 1.04
C PRO A 91 -5.97 18.71 2.00
N ALA A 92 -5.07 17.96 2.63
CA ALA A 92 -4.08 18.51 3.54
C ALA A 92 -3.15 19.43 2.75
N GLU A 93 -2.84 20.58 3.33
CA GLU A 93 -2.02 21.63 2.71
C GLU A 93 -0.51 21.31 2.73
N LEU A 94 -0.13 20.05 2.45
CA LEU A 94 1.27 19.70 2.23
C LEU A 94 1.64 20.05 0.78
N THR A 95 2.02 21.31 0.58
CA THR A 95 2.34 21.86 -0.75
C THR A 95 3.84 21.98 -0.99
N THR A 96 4.66 21.74 0.03
CA THR A 96 6.12 21.94 -0.05
C THR A 96 6.91 20.72 0.39
N SER A 97 8.05 20.51 -0.25
CA SER A 97 9.01 19.45 0.08
C SER A 97 9.52 19.53 1.54
N SER A 98 9.52 20.72 2.15
CA SER A 98 9.88 20.89 3.57
C SER A 98 8.85 20.30 4.52
N GLN A 99 7.55 20.50 4.26
CA GLN A 99 6.49 19.95 5.11
C GLN A 99 6.48 18.42 5.04
N TRP A 100 6.69 17.84 3.85
CA TRP A 100 6.82 16.40 3.68
C TRP A 100 8.03 15.83 4.42
N ARG A 101 9.18 16.52 4.40
CA ARG A 101 10.35 16.12 5.20
C ARG A 101 10.10 16.26 6.70
N GLU A 102 9.44 17.31 7.16
CA GLU A 102 9.10 17.45 8.57
C GLU A 102 8.22 16.29 9.07
N LEU A 103 7.28 15.86 8.23
CA LEU A 103 6.35 14.79 8.54
C LEU A 103 7.01 13.40 8.55
N LEU A 104 7.81 13.09 7.53
CA LEU A 104 8.26 11.71 7.24
C LEU A 104 9.77 11.48 7.42
N HIS A 105 10.60 12.53 7.41
CA HIS A 105 12.04 12.35 7.50
C HIS A 105 12.46 12.03 8.93
N THR A 106 13.31 11.01 9.10
CA THR A 106 13.79 10.56 10.42
C THR A 106 15.10 11.22 10.84
N GLY A 107 15.74 11.99 9.94
CA GLY A 107 16.98 12.74 10.23
C GLY A 107 18.16 12.19 9.44
N ALA A 108 19.37 12.33 9.99
CA ALA A 108 20.57 11.76 9.38
C ALA A 108 20.45 10.23 9.36
N GLY A 109 20.45 9.62 8.17
CA GLY A 109 20.21 8.19 7.99
C GLY A 109 18.79 7.82 7.57
N HIS A 110 17.95 8.77 7.16
CA HIS A 110 16.67 8.47 6.52
C HIS A 110 16.87 7.60 5.27
N ALA A 111 16.12 6.50 5.18
CA ALA A 111 16.28 5.47 4.16
C ALA A 111 15.08 5.35 3.22
N GLY A 112 13.88 5.65 3.70
CA GLY A 112 12.67 5.49 2.90
C GLY A 112 11.38 5.75 3.66
N VAL A 113 10.27 5.59 2.96
CA VAL A 113 8.90 5.72 3.47
C VAL A 113 8.03 4.56 3.01
N PHE A 114 7.08 4.14 3.85
CA PHE A 114 6.02 3.20 3.49
C PHE A 114 4.66 3.84 3.76
N LEU A 115 3.80 3.92 2.74
CA LEU A 115 2.53 4.64 2.81
C LEU A 115 1.33 3.71 2.60
N LEU A 116 0.26 3.94 3.35
CA LEU A 116 -1.05 3.36 3.12
C LEU A 116 -2.05 4.50 2.93
N ALA A 117 -2.80 4.48 1.84
CA ALA A 117 -3.77 5.54 1.53
C ALA A 117 -5.15 4.98 1.23
N ASP A 118 -6.17 5.80 1.47
CA ASP A 118 -7.54 5.49 1.08
C ASP A 118 -7.77 5.81 -0.41
N PRO A 119 -8.23 4.85 -1.24
CA PRO A 119 -8.40 5.05 -2.67
C PRO A 119 -9.51 6.05 -3.04
N PHE A 120 -10.41 6.41 -2.12
CA PHE A 120 -11.52 7.32 -2.39
C PHE A 120 -11.18 8.79 -2.13
N SER A 121 -10.22 9.04 -1.23
CA SER A 121 -9.79 10.39 -0.84
C SER A 121 -8.40 10.74 -1.37
N SER A 122 -7.56 9.74 -1.70
CA SER A 122 -6.21 9.94 -2.24
C SER A 122 -6.12 9.91 -3.75
N ALA A 123 -5.27 10.79 -4.29
CA ALA A 123 -4.73 10.67 -5.63
C ALA A 123 -3.25 10.22 -5.50
N PRO A 124 -2.86 9.07 -6.07
CA PRO A 124 -1.48 8.60 -6.00
C PRO A 124 -0.48 9.57 -6.63
N GLU A 125 -0.81 10.19 -7.77
CA GLU A 125 0.15 10.97 -8.57
C GLU A 125 0.71 12.19 -7.83
N PRO A 126 -0.11 13.04 -7.16
CA PRO A 126 0.42 14.13 -6.35
C PRO A 126 1.30 13.67 -5.20
N ILE A 127 0.97 12.54 -4.55
CA ILE A 127 1.78 11.97 -3.47
C ILE A 127 3.13 11.54 -4.03
N LEU A 128 3.14 10.79 -5.12
CA LEU A 128 4.37 10.32 -5.77
C LEU A 128 5.28 11.49 -6.18
N SER A 129 4.71 12.54 -6.78
CA SER A 129 5.45 13.76 -7.15
C SER A 129 6.06 14.44 -5.93
N ALA A 130 5.27 14.61 -4.86
CA ALA A 130 5.74 15.25 -3.64
C ALA A 130 6.84 14.45 -2.92
N MET A 131 6.77 13.12 -2.94
CA MET A 131 7.81 12.25 -2.36
C MET A 131 9.14 12.36 -3.11
N ASP A 132 9.08 12.40 -4.44
CA ASP A 132 10.27 12.57 -5.29
C ASP A 132 10.92 13.94 -5.07
N GLU A 133 10.12 15.01 -5.07
CA GLU A 133 10.59 16.37 -4.78
C GLU A 133 11.19 16.50 -3.37
N ALA A 134 10.60 15.84 -2.37
CA ALA A 134 11.09 15.80 -1.00
C ALA A 134 12.31 14.91 -0.80
N ARG A 135 12.69 14.10 -1.80
CA ARG A 135 13.80 13.15 -1.76
C ARG A 135 13.75 12.21 -0.55
N LEU A 136 12.57 11.63 -0.30
CA LEU A 136 12.30 10.77 0.86
C LEU A 136 12.83 9.33 0.71
N GLY A 137 13.82 9.10 -0.15
CA GLY A 137 14.45 7.79 -0.33
C GLY A 137 13.54 6.75 -1.00
N ALA A 138 13.65 5.50 -0.59
CA ALA A 138 12.83 4.42 -1.13
C ALA A 138 11.35 4.61 -0.75
N LEU A 139 10.45 4.49 -1.71
CA LEU A 139 9.01 4.62 -1.49
C LEU A 139 8.31 3.29 -1.73
N GLY A 140 7.69 2.74 -0.69
CA GLY A 140 6.81 1.58 -0.77
C GLY A 140 5.40 1.93 -0.29
N GLY A 141 4.43 1.08 -0.58
CA GLY A 141 3.07 1.28 -0.06
C GLY A 141 1.98 0.64 -0.89
N GLY A 142 0.75 1.05 -0.60
CA GLY A 142 -0.44 0.60 -1.32
C GLY A 142 -1.72 1.34 -0.91
N LEU A 143 -2.80 0.96 -1.58
CA LEU A 143 -4.15 1.46 -1.30
C LEU A 143 -4.92 0.47 -0.42
N LEU A 144 -5.74 1.00 0.49
CA LEU A 144 -6.63 0.19 1.31
C LEU A 144 -7.77 -0.43 0.49
N SER A 145 -8.32 -1.53 1.00
CA SER A 145 -9.35 -2.33 0.31
C SER A 145 -10.43 -2.88 1.24
N GLY A 146 -10.50 -2.40 2.49
CA GLY A 146 -11.47 -2.84 3.47
C GLY A 146 -12.91 -2.43 3.14
N SER A 147 -13.10 -1.38 2.35
CA SER A 147 -14.42 -0.85 1.98
C SER A 147 -14.52 -0.59 0.48
N THR A 148 -15.74 -0.72 -0.05
CA THR A 148 -16.11 -0.30 -1.41
C THR A 148 -16.76 1.09 -1.44
N LEU A 149 -16.87 1.76 -0.29
CA LEU A 149 -17.47 3.08 -0.13
C LEU A 149 -16.47 4.10 0.43
N PRO A 150 -16.51 5.37 -0.02
CA PRO A 150 -15.77 6.47 0.58
C PRO A 150 -16.00 6.56 2.10
N GLY A 151 -14.94 6.81 2.86
CA GLY A 151 -14.99 6.92 4.33
C GLY A 151 -15.19 5.61 5.08
N GLY A 152 -15.26 4.47 4.37
CA GLY A 152 -15.44 3.15 5.01
C GLY A 152 -14.12 2.43 5.31
N ASN A 153 -13.00 2.84 4.71
CA ASN A 153 -11.69 2.34 5.12
C ASN A 153 -11.25 3.05 6.41
N LEU A 154 -10.66 2.30 7.34
CA LEU A 154 -10.02 2.88 8.51
C LEU A 154 -8.50 2.76 8.37
N MET A 155 -7.80 3.81 8.76
CA MET A 155 -6.35 3.89 8.83
C MET A 155 -5.92 4.24 10.24
N VAL A 156 -4.79 3.69 10.65
CA VAL A 156 -4.20 3.87 11.98
C VAL A 156 -2.82 4.49 11.84
N ALA A 157 -2.49 5.46 12.68
CA ALA A 157 -1.13 5.94 12.89
C ALA A 157 -0.90 6.23 14.39
N GLY A 158 -0.16 5.35 15.08
CA GLY A 158 -0.06 5.37 16.53
C GLY A 158 -1.44 5.25 17.17
N GLU A 159 -1.86 6.29 17.89
CA GLU A 159 -3.18 6.39 18.52
C GLU A 159 -4.25 7.05 17.63
N ARG A 160 -3.87 7.59 16.47
CA ARG A 160 -4.79 8.30 15.58
C ARG A 160 -5.50 7.32 14.66
N ILE A 161 -6.83 7.43 14.58
CA ILE A 161 -7.68 6.72 13.63
C ILE A 161 -8.28 7.74 12.66
N ILE A 162 -8.10 7.53 11.36
CA ILE A 162 -8.67 8.37 10.31
C ILE A 162 -9.36 7.48 9.26
N ASN A 163 -10.31 8.03 8.52
CA ASN A 163 -11.04 7.30 7.47
C ASN A 163 -10.97 7.98 6.09
N SER A 164 -10.14 9.01 5.98
CA SER A 164 -9.89 9.79 4.76
C SER A 164 -8.42 10.22 4.79
N GLY A 165 -7.73 10.05 3.66
CA GLY A 165 -6.35 10.45 3.50
C GLY A 165 -5.34 9.32 3.47
N MET A 166 -4.24 9.48 4.21
CA MET A 166 -3.14 8.52 4.24
C MET A 166 -2.44 8.45 5.60
N VAL A 167 -1.84 7.29 5.86
CA VAL A 167 -0.89 7.07 6.95
C VAL A 167 0.42 6.57 6.38
N GLY A 168 1.51 6.79 7.11
CA GLY A 168 2.82 6.41 6.63
C GLY A 168 3.83 6.21 7.73
N ILE A 169 4.89 5.48 7.42
CA ILE A 169 6.08 5.37 8.25
C ILE A 169 7.27 5.93 7.47
N GLY A 170 8.00 6.85 8.08
CA GLY A 170 9.36 7.18 7.70
C GLY A 170 10.35 6.27 8.40
N PHE A 171 11.32 5.74 7.65
CA PHE A 171 12.36 4.82 8.10
C PHE A 171 13.73 5.48 8.04
N GLY A 172 14.59 5.18 9.01
CA GLY A 172 16.01 5.46 8.94
C GLY A 172 16.81 4.70 9.99
N GLY A 173 18.11 4.91 10.02
CA GLY A 173 19.03 4.20 10.90
C GLY A 173 19.99 3.30 10.13
N GLU A 174 20.50 2.26 10.77
CA GLU A 174 21.57 1.42 10.21
C GLU A 174 21.04 0.30 9.30
N PHE A 175 20.24 0.64 8.29
CA PHE A 175 19.74 -0.29 7.29
C PHE A 175 19.45 0.39 5.95
N SER A 176 19.26 -0.41 4.91
CA SER A 176 18.89 0.07 3.57
C SER A 176 17.45 -0.32 3.22
N CYS A 177 16.69 0.63 2.69
CA CYS A 177 15.38 0.38 2.09
C CYS A 177 15.49 0.33 0.57
N HIS A 178 14.77 -0.60 -0.06
CA HIS A 178 14.61 -0.66 -1.50
C HIS A 178 13.16 -0.95 -1.84
N SER A 179 12.63 -0.28 -2.86
CA SER A 179 11.32 -0.60 -3.42
C SER A 179 11.45 -0.89 -4.91
N VAL A 180 10.65 -1.83 -5.38
CA VAL A 180 10.58 -2.21 -6.79
C VAL A 180 9.14 -2.26 -7.22
N MET A 181 8.87 -1.77 -8.43
CA MET A 181 7.58 -1.91 -9.07
C MET A 181 7.71 -2.92 -10.20
N SER A 182 6.93 -4.00 -10.12
CA SER A 182 6.77 -4.94 -11.23
C SER A 182 5.45 -4.63 -11.94
N ASN A 183 5.51 -3.96 -13.08
CA ASN A 183 4.34 -3.81 -13.94
C ASN A 183 3.99 -5.17 -14.52
N GLY A 184 2.97 -5.81 -13.94
CA GLY A 184 2.44 -7.11 -14.41
C GLY A 184 1.87 -7.07 -15.83
N CYS A 185 1.76 -5.87 -16.42
CA CYS A 185 1.43 -5.65 -17.82
C CYS A 185 2.66 -5.09 -18.53
N ARG A 186 3.22 -5.86 -19.48
CA ARG A 186 4.20 -5.35 -20.43
C ARG A 186 3.43 -4.87 -21.67
N PRO A 187 3.50 -3.58 -22.05
CA PRO A 187 2.82 -3.12 -23.25
C PRO A 187 3.34 -3.86 -24.48
N ILE A 188 2.42 -4.26 -25.35
CA ILE A 188 2.68 -4.95 -26.61
C ILE A 188 2.07 -4.10 -27.72
N GLY A 189 2.87 -3.81 -28.76
CA GLY A 189 2.40 -3.05 -29.92
C GLY A 189 2.33 -1.54 -29.69
N LYS A 190 1.61 -0.84 -30.59
CA LYS A 190 1.42 0.61 -30.52
C LYS A 190 0.17 0.95 -29.68
N PRO A 191 0.14 2.10 -29.00
CA PRO A 191 -1.09 2.59 -28.37
C PRO A 191 -2.22 2.69 -29.40
N MET A 192 -3.42 2.25 -29.02
CA MET A 192 -4.61 2.26 -29.87
C MET A 192 -5.78 2.86 -29.12
N VAL A 193 -6.62 3.60 -29.84
CA VAL A 193 -7.81 4.24 -29.27
C VAL A 193 -8.95 3.23 -29.27
N ILE A 194 -9.68 3.12 -28.16
CA ILE A 194 -10.95 2.38 -28.14
C ILE A 194 -11.97 3.17 -28.96
N THR A 195 -12.45 2.60 -30.06
CA THR A 195 -13.35 3.30 -31.00
C THR A 195 -14.81 2.89 -30.87
N GLU A 196 -15.11 1.74 -30.25
CA GLU A 196 -16.47 1.30 -29.95
C GLU A 196 -16.48 0.33 -28.76
N VAL A 197 -17.44 0.52 -27.86
CA VAL A 197 -17.74 -0.35 -26.71
C VAL A 197 -19.22 -0.69 -26.71
N ARG A 198 -19.57 -1.94 -26.39
CA ARG A 198 -20.94 -2.41 -26.21
C ARG A 198 -21.06 -3.13 -24.88
N GLY A 199 -21.58 -2.42 -23.86
CA GLY A 199 -21.58 -2.91 -22.48
C GLY A 199 -20.17 -2.97 -21.92
N ASP A 200 -19.75 -4.15 -21.48
CA ASP A 200 -18.40 -4.48 -21.02
C ASP A 200 -17.48 -5.01 -22.14
N LEU A 201 -17.99 -5.08 -23.38
CA LEU A 201 -17.24 -5.58 -24.53
C LEU A 201 -16.60 -4.43 -25.34
N ILE A 202 -15.27 -4.43 -25.47
CA ILE A 202 -14.57 -3.59 -26.45
C ILE A 202 -14.78 -4.20 -27.85
N VAL A 203 -15.48 -3.47 -28.73
CA VAL A 203 -15.83 -3.95 -30.08
C VAL A 203 -14.75 -3.59 -31.09
N THR A 204 -14.23 -2.36 -31.03
CA THR A 204 -13.20 -1.89 -31.95
C THR A 204 -12.05 -1.13 -31.28
N LEU A 205 -10.85 -1.33 -31.82
CA LEU A 205 -9.59 -0.67 -31.46
C LEU A 205 -9.00 -0.02 -32.71
N GLY A 206 -8.76 1.29 -32.68
CA GLY A 206 -8.23 2.04 -33.81
C GLY A 206 -9.10 1.97 -35.07
N GLY A 207 -10.42 1.85 -34.90
CA GLY A 207 -11.38 1.70 -35.99
C GLY A 207 -11.45 0.30 -36.60
N ARG A 208 -10.76 -0.68 -36.01
CA ARG A 208 -10.72 -2.08 -36.47
C ARG A 208 -11.34 -3.01 -35.44
N PRO A 209 -11.88 -4.19 -35.83
CA PRO A 209 -12.39 -5.18 -34.88
C PRO A 209 -11.34 -5.54 -33.82
N ALA A 210 -11.71 -5.44 -32.53
CA ALA A 210 -10.76 -5.63 -31.43
C ALA A 210 -10.13 -7.04 -31.42
N ALA A 211 -10.90 -8.06 -31.82
CA ALA A 211 -10.42 -9.43 -31.94
C ALA A 211 -9.32 -9.60 -33.01
N GLU A 212 -9.41 -8.89 -34.12
CA GLU A 212 -8.41 -8.92 -35.20
C GLU A 212 -7.10 -8.28 -34.72
N VAL A 213 -7.22 -7.11 -34.10
CA VAL A 213 -6.10 -6.37 -33.49
C VAL A 213 -5.40 -7.20 -32.41
N ALA A 214 -6.16 -7.88 -31.55
CA ALA A 214 -5.61 -8.77 -30.52
C ALA A 214 -4.84 -9.95 -31.13
N ARG A 215 -5.39 -10.56 -32.19
CA ARG A 215 -4.75 -11.68 -32.90
C ARG A 215 -3.45 -11.26 -33.58
N GLU A 216 -3.44 -10.13 -34.25
CA GLU A 216 -2.23 -9.57 -34.88
C GLU A 216 -1.15 -9.25 -33.85
N SER A 217 -1.54 -8.63 -32.74
CA SER A 217 -0.64 -8.30 -31.65
C SER A 217 0.01 -9.56 -31.06
N MET A 218 -0.74 -10.67 -30.93
CA MET A 218 -0.21 -11.96 -30.49
C MET A 218 0.77 -12.58 -31.49
N LEU A 219 0.47 -12.52 -32.80
CA LEU A 219 1.33 -13.09 -33.84
C LEU A 219 2.65 -12.33 -33.99
N ALA A 220 2.65 -11.02 -33.67
CA ALA A 220 3.85 -10.18 -33.67
C ALA A 220 4.80 -10.42 -32.49
N LEU A 221 4.40 -11.21 -31.48
CA LEU A 221 5.24 -11.51 -30.31
C LEU A 221 6.34 -12.51 -30.62
N ASP A 222 7.50 -12.35 -29.97
CA ASP A 222 8.55 -13.38 -29.95
C ASP A 222 8.14 -14.61 -29.12
N GLU A 223 8.89 -15.71 -29.23
CA GLU A 223 8.57 -16.99 -28.56
C GLU A 223 8.53 -16.87 -27.02
N THR A 224 9.35 -15.99 -26.45
CA THR A 224 9.39 -15.76 -24.98
C THR A 224 8.18 -14.95 -24.51
N GLN A 225 7.71 -14.01 -25.34
CA GLN A 225 6.52 -13.21 -25.09
C GLN A 225 5.23 -13.99 -25.32
N ARG A 226 5.21 -14.90 -26.31
CA ARG A 226 4.05 -15.73 -26.65
C ARG A 226 3.73 -16.75 -25.55
N ALA A 227 4.73 -17.31 -24.89
CA ALA A 227 4.56 -18.16 -23.72
C ALA A 227 3.88 -17.42 -22.53
N ARG A 228 4.12 -16.11 -22.39
CA ARG A 228 3.49 -15.27 -21.35
C ARG A 228 2.07 -14.82 -21.72
N PHE A 229 1.79 -14.72 -23.02
CA PHE A 229 0.48 -14.36 -23.57
C PHE A 229 -0.60 -15.44 -23.29
N ALA A 230 -0.19 -16.69 -23.06
CA ALA A 230 -1.10 -17.81 -22.78
C ALA A 230 -2.00 -17.60 -21.53
N HIS A 231 -1.64 -16.67 -20.64
CA HIS A 231 -2.41 -16.33 -19.44
C HIS A 231 -3.43 -15.19 -19.65
N GLY A 232 -3.59 -14.70 -20.89
CA GLY A 232 -4.61 -13.73 -21.29
C GLY A 232 -4.07 -12.36 -21.68
N LEU A 233 -4.74 -11.70 -22.62
CA LEU A 233 -4.48 -10.31 -23.02
C LEU A 233 -5.25 -9.36 -22.10
N ARG A 234 -4.54 -8.40 -21.49
CA ARG A 234 -5.15 -7.30 -20.72
C ARG A 234 -5.03 -6.03 -21.55
N ILE A 235 -6.18 -5.41 -21.82
CA ILE A 235 -6.26 -4.09 -22.45
C ILE A 235 -6.43 -3.08 -21.31
N GLY A 236 -5.56 -2.08 -21.26
CA GLY A 236 -5.56 -1.00 -20.28
C GLY A 236 -5.35 0.34 -20.96
#